data_AF-A0A1M5DCP3-F1
#
_entry.id   AF-A0A1M5DCP3-F1
#
_cell.length_a   1.000
_cell.length_b   1.000
_cell.length_c   1.000
_cell.angle_alpha   90.00
_cell.angle_beta   90.00
_cell.angle_gamma   90.00
#
_symmetry.space_group_name_H-M   'P 1'
#
loop_
_entity.id
_entity.type
_entity.pdbx_description
1 polymer ?
#
loop_
_entity_poly.entity_id
_entity_poly.type
_entity_poly.pdbx_seq_one_letter_code
_entity_poly.pdbx_strand_id
1 'polypeptide(L)'
;MAASATTSTGGARPPRSTQGTQSTRGTQGALDTYCAANDAVTKALRGTVADDIEARRRQADAARALLPLAGVSTAVATGARKFVRAADETVAILRQFPRGAKVADIGLDPRIRRSKAVTSVGTDSDYRAFLAWTIQRCGLSNPTERVHSWTTLVTAVGGPADERRPTARRSAGS
;
A
#
# COMPACT_ATOMS: atom_id res chain seq x y z
N MET A 1 66.27 41.35 21.66
CA MET A 1 65.68 40.23 22.42
C MET A 1 64.84 39.40 21.44
N ALA A 2 65.15 38.08 21.33
CA ALA A 2 64.35 36.93 20.86
C ALA A 2 63.56 37.02 19.53
N ALA A 3 63.34 35.98 18.72
CA ALA A 3 63.87 34.63 18.52
C ALA A 3 63.25 34.11 17.18
N SER A 4 63.90 33.12 16.57
CA SER A 4 63.57 32.41 15.32
C SER A 4 62.19 31.72 15.29
N ALA A 5 61.65 31.44 14.08
CA ALA A 5 61.30 30.07 13.64
C ALA A 5 60.62 29.98 12.25
N THR A 6 60.93 28.88 11.59
CA THR A 6 60.64 28.42 10.22
C THR A 6 59.26 27.74 10.07
N THR A 7 58.89 27.43 8.81
CA THR A 7 58.31 26.17 8.28
C THR A 7 56.85 26.10 7.72
N SER A 8 56.81 25.82 6.41
CA SER A 8 56.01 24.86 5.62
C SER A 8 54.50 24.64 5.80
N THR A 9 53.82 24.83 4.67
CA THR A 9 52.94 23.89 3.94
C THR A 9 52.08 22.93 4.76
N GLY A 10 50.78 23.24 4.82
CA GLY A 10 49.72 22.27 5.11
C GLY A 10 48.51 22.57 4.26
N GLY A 11 48.43 21.95 3.07
CA GLY A 11 47.24 21.99 2.23
C GLY A 11 46.02 21.50 3.01
N ALA A 12 45.09 22.40 3.27
CA ALA A 12 43.82 22.08 3.89
C ALA A 12 43.01 21.19 2.94
N ARG A 13 43.08 19.88 3.20
CA ARG A 13 42.18 18.87 2.65
C ARG A 13 40.73 19.35 2.87
N PRO A 14 39.86 19.37 1.84
CA PRO A 14 38.47 19.74 2.03
C PRO A 14 37.83 18.79 3.06
N PRO A 15 36.89 19.28 3.89
CA PRO A 15 36.21 18.44 4.86
C PRO A 15 35.56 17.28 4.11
N ARG A 16 35.96 16.06 4.49
CA ARG A 16 35.37 14.83 3.97
C ARG A 16 33.94 14.79 4.49
N SER A 17 32.99 15.20 3.66
CA SER A 17 31.56 15.11 3.95
C SER A 17 31.26 13.72 4.48
N THR A 18 30.89 13.63 5.75
CA THR A 18 30.37 12.40 6.37
C THR A 18 28.91 12.23 5.93
N GLN A 19 28.67 12.26 4.61
CA GLN A 19 27.39 11.88 4.02
C GLN A 19 27.46 10.37 3.78
N GLY A 20 26.73 9.59 4.57
CA GLY A 20 26.63 8.17 4.27
C GLY A 20 25.75 7.36 5.21
N THR A 21 25.62 7.73 6.48
CA THR A 21 24.96 6.82 7.45
C THR A 21 23.56 7.27 7.88
N GLN A 22 23.23 8.57 7.82
CA GLN A 22 21.89 9.05 8.21
C GLN A 22 20.83 8.82 7.13
N SER A 23 21.18 8.94 5.84
CA SER A 23 20.20 8.82 4.75
C SER A 23 19.62 7.41 4.64
N THR A 24 20.44 6.38 4.86
CA THR A 24 20.00 4.97 4.76
C THR A 24 19.08 4.58 5.92
N ARG A 25 19.36 5.07 7.14
CA ARG A 25 18.50 4.81 8.32
C ARG A 25 17.15 5.52 8.21
N GLY A 26 17.12 6.74 7.67
CA GLY A 26 15.88 7.47 7.39
C GLY A 26 15.01 6.75 6.36
N THR A 27 15.60 6.28 5.25
CA THR A 27 14.88 5.51 4.22
C THR A 27 14.38 4.17 4.75
N GLN A 28 15.18 3.47 5.56
CA GLN A 28 14.76 2.21 6.17
C GLN A 28 13.58 2.41 7.13
N GLY A 29 13.63 3.43 8.01
CA GLY A 29 12.51 3.72 8.92
C GLY A 29 11.22 4.12 8.19
N ALA A 30 11.33 4.82 7.05
CA ALA A 30 10.18 5.11 6.20
C ALA A 30 9.60 3.84 5.55
N LEU A 31 10.45 2.90 5.13
CA LEU A 31 10.03 1.60 4.60
C LEU A 31 9.32 0.76 5.66
N ASP A 32 9.88 0.67 6.87
CA ASP A 32 9.26 -0.07 7.98
C ASP A 32 7.89 0.53 8.32
N THR A 33 7.78 1.86 8.35
CA THR A 33 6.51 2.57 8.56
C THR A 33 5.49 2.27 7.46
N TYR A 34 5.92 2.26 6.20
CA TYR A 34 5.05 1.91 5.07
C TYR A 34 4.60 0.45 5.14
N CYS A 35 5.47 -0.48 5.50
CA CYS A 35 5.11 -1.89 5.66
C CYS A 35 4.07 -2.07 6.79
N ALA A 36 4.29 -1.47 7.96
CA ALA A 36 3.31 -1.48 9.05
C ALA A 36 1.95 -0.87 8.63
N ALA A 37 1.96 0.18 7.81
CA ALA A 37 0.72 0.77 7.29
C ALA A 37 -0.03 -0.16 6.32
N ASN A 38 0.68 -0.98 5.53
CA ASN A 38 0.06 -2.00 4.68
C ASN A 38 -0.61 -3.12 5.49
N ASP A 39 0.02 -3.53 6.60
CA ASP A 39 -0.57 -4.51 7.53
C ASP A 39 -1.82 -3.94 8.20
N ALA A 40 -1.77 -2.67 8.62
CA ALA A 40 -2.91 -1.98 9.20
C ALA A 40 -4.11 -1.93 8.24
N VAL A 41 -3.89 -1.65 6.95
CA VAL A 41 -4.96 -1.71 5.92
C VAL A 41 -5.52 -3.12 5.81
N THR A 42 -4.66 -4.14 5.74
CA THR A 42 -5.11 -5.54 5.66
C THR A 42 -5.98 -5.93 6.85
N LYS A 43 -5.64 -5.47 8.05
CA LYS A 43 -6.45 -5.66 9.26
C LYS A 43 -7.77 -4.88 9.18
N ALA A 44 -7.74 -3.64 8.71
CA ALA A 44 -8.92 -2.76 8.63
C ALA A 44 -10.00 -3.27 7.66
N LEU A 45 -9.64 -4.07 6.65
CA LEU A 45 -10.62 -4.73 5.77
C LEU A 45 -11.59 -5.67 6.50
N ARG A 46 -11.25 -6.12 7.71
CA ARG A 46 -12.13 -6.93 8.58
C ARG A 46 -13.01 -6.08 9.50
N GLY A 47 -12.82 -4.75 9.47
CA GLY A 47 -13.44 -3.78 10.35
C GLY A 47 -14.54 -2.98 9.67
N THR A 48 -14.63 -1.71 10.08
CA THR A 48 -15.62 -0.76 9.57
C THR A 48 -15.04 0.10 8.46
N VAL A 49 -15.91 0.78 7.72
CA VAL A 49 -15.53 1.82 6.76
C VAL A 49 -14.66 2.91 7.42
N ALA A 50 -14.95 3.28 8.67
CA ALA A 50 -14.15 4.24 9.42
C ALA A 50 -12.70 3.76 9.61
N ASP A 51 -12.51 2.49 9.99
CA ASP A 51 -11.19 1.89 10.21
C ASP A 51 -10.39 1.84 8.88
N ASP A 52 -11.06 1.45 7.79
CA ASP A 52 -10.40 1.38 6.46
C ASP A 52 -10.02 2.77 5.95
N ILE A 53 -10.86 3.79 6.17
CA ILE A 53 -10.51 5.19 5.84
C ILE A 53 -9.24 5.63 6.59
N GLU A 54 -9.14 5.34 7.89
CA GLU A 54 -7.98 5.74 8.69
C GLU A 54 -6.72 4.99 8.24
N ALA A 55 -6.81 3.67 8.09
CA ALA A 55 -5.69 2.85 7.66
C ALA A 55 -5.18 3.26 6.28
N ARG A 56 -6.07 3.52 5.32
CA ARG A 56 -5.68 3.96 3.96
C ARG A 56 -5.08 5.35 3.93
N ARG A 57 -5.53 6.27 4.78
CA ARG A 57 -4.88 7.58 4.94
C ARG A 57 -3.44 7.41 5.41
N ARG A 58 -3.22 6.61 6.47
CA ARG A 58 -1.88 6.30 6.99
C ARG A 58 -1.00 5.62 5.92
N GLN A 59 -1.57 4.71 5.14
CA GLN A 59 -0.88 4.05 4.02
C GLN A 59 -0.48 5.05 2.92
N ALA A 60 -1.37 5.96 2.53
CA ALA A 60 -1.07 6.99 1.54
C ALA A 60 0.02 7.95 2.05
N ASP A 61 -0.05 8.38 3.31
CA ASP A 61 0.95 9.25 3.93
C ASP A 61 2.33 8.57 4.02
N ALA A 62 2.37 7.31 4.45
CA ALA A 62 3.61 6.54 4.48
C ALA A 62 4.17 6.28 3.08
N ALA A 63 3.32 6.02 2.08
CA ALA A 63 3.75 5.87 0.69
C ALA A 63 4.30 7.19 0.11
N ARG A 64 3.76 8.35 0.50
CA ARG A 64 4.33 9.66 0.13
C ARG A 64 5.68 9.89 0.77
N ALA A 65 5.86 9.50 2.04
CA ALA A 65 7.13 9.63 2.75
C ALA A 65 8.25 8.77 2.12
N LEU A 66 7.90 7.74 1.36
CA LEU A 66 8.85 6.94 0.58
C LEU A 66 9.32 7.61 -0.73
N LEU A 67 8.66 8.67 -1.18
CA LEU A 67 8.98 9.31 -2.45
C LEU A 67 10.01 10.44 -2.25
N PRO A 68 11.03 10.54 -3.13
CA PRO A 68 11.32 9.64 -4.25
C PRO A 68 11.96 8.32 -3.79
N LEU A 69 11.54 7.20 -4.38
CA LEU A 69 12.16 5.89 -4.14
C LEU A 69 13.52 5.82 -4.83
N ALA A 70 14.60 5.74 -4.05
CA ALA A 70 15.95 5.57 -4.57
C ALA A 70 16.28 4.08 -4.83
N GLY A 71 17.08 3.81 -5.86
CA GLY A 71 17.57 2.45 -6.15
C GLY A 71 16.50 1.46 -6.64
N VAL A 72 15.36 1.96 -7.12
CA VAL A 72 14.30 1.15 -7.73
C VAL A 72 14.18 1.46 -9.23
N SER A 73 13.52 0.59 -9.99
CA SER A 73 13.24 0.85 -11.40
C SER A 73 12.26 2.00 -11.59
N THR A 74 12.30 2.64 -12.76
CA THR A 74 11.34 3.71 -13.13
C THR A 74 9.89 3.25 -13.02
N ALA A 75 9.61 1.99 -13.38
CA ALA A 75 8.28 1.39 -13.25
C ALA A 75 7.80 1.36 -11.79
N VAL A 76 8.66 0.96 -10.85
CA VAL A 76 8.34 0.96 -9.41
C VAL A 76 8.12 2.38 -8.88
N ALA A 77 8.98 3.34 -9.27
CA ALA A 77 8.83 4.73 -8.85
C ALA A 77 7.55 5.39 -9.41
N THR A 78 7.20 5.10 -10.67
CA THR A 78 5.95 5.57 -11.29
C THR A 78 4.73 4.88 -10.66
N GLY A 79 4.80 3.58 -10.42
CA GLY A 79 3.77 2.82 -9.74
C GLY A 79 3.47 3.34 -8.34
N ALA A 80 4.49 3.73 -7.57
CA ALA A 80 4.34 4.32 -6.24
C ALA A 80 3.52 5.62 -6.27
N ARG A 81 3.77 6.49 -7.25
CA ARG A 81 2.97 7.72 -7.44
C ARG A 81 1.51 7.42 -7.79
N LYS A 82 1.29 6.42 -8.65
CA LYS A 82 -0.08 5.97 -9.01
C LYS A 82 -0.78 5.35 -7.80
N PHE A 83 -0.06 4.59 -6.98
CA PHE A 83 -0.55 4.01 -5.74
C PHE A 83 -1.05 5.06 -4.74
N VAL A 84 -0.27 6.11 -4.48
CA VAL A 84 -0.72 7.22 -3.61
C VAL A 84 -2.04 7.82 -4.11
N ARG A 85 -2.12 8.13 -5.41
CA ARG A 85 -3.35 8.69 -6.01
C ARG A 85 -4.53 7.73 -5.91
N ALA A 86 -4.30 6.44 -6.12
CA ALA A 86 -5.34 5.42 -6.00
C ALA A 86 -5.83 5.27 -4.55
N ALA A 87 -4.93 5.32 -3.57
CA ALA A 87 -5.29 5.27 -2.16
C ALA A 87 -6.13 6.49 -1.74
N ASP A 88 -5.78 7.70 -2.19
CA ASP A 88 -6.58 8.91 -1.97
C ASP A 88 -7.98 8.82 -2.56
N GLU A 89 -8.08 8.29 -3.78
CA GLU A 89 -9.36 8.06 -4.44
C GLU A 89 -10.21 7.04 -3.67
N THR A 90 -9.62 5.92 -3.24
CA THR A 90 -10.34 4.93 -2.43
C THR A 90 -10.87 5.56 -1.14
N VAL A 91 -10.07 6.39 -0.45
CA VAL A 91 -10.54 7.13 0.73
C VAL A 91 -11.71 8.06 0.40
N ALA A 92 -11.68 8.75 -0.74
CA ALA A 92 -12.78 9.62 -1.17
C ALA A 92 -14.06 8.83 -1.47
N ILE A 93 -13.93 7.64 -2.07
CA ILE A 93 -15.06 6.73 -2.33
C ILE A 93 -15.64 6.20 -1.00
N LEU A 94 -14.79 5.73 -0.08
CA LEU A 94 -15.21 5.18 1.21
C LEU A 94 -16.01 6.17 2.06
N ARG A 95 -15.71 7.48 1.96
CA ARG A 95 -16.47 8.53 2.68
C ARG A 95 -17.93 8.64 2.25
N GLN A 96 -18.31 8.04 1.12
CA GLN A 96 -19.69 8.03 0.65
C GLN A 96 -20.53 6.91 1.27
N PHE A 97 -19.92 6.07 2.13
CA PHE A 97 -20.59 4.97 2.83
C PHE A 97 -20.75 5.32 4.32
N PRO A 98 -21.74 4.72 5.01
CA PRO A 98 -21.88 4.86 6.45
C PRO A 98 -20.61 4.41 7.17
N ARG A 99 -20.09 5.25 8.06
CA ARG A 99 -18.82 4.99 8.78
C ARG A 99 -18.83 3.67 9.56
N GLY A 100 -19.98 3.27 10.10
CA GLY A 100 -20.15 2.02 10.86
C GLY A 100 -20.45 0.79 10.01
N ALA A 101 -20.62 0.93 8.69
CA ALA A 101 -20.83 -0.21 7.80
C ALA A 101 -19.58 -1.10 7.78
N LYS A 102 -19.75 -2.40 7.55
CA LYS A 102 -18.61 -3.30 7.37
C LYS A 102 -18.02 -3.12 5.98
N VAL A 103 -16.70 -3.20 5.88
CA VAL A 103 -16.00 -3.13 4.59
C VAL A 103 -16.45 -4.26 3.67
N ALA A 104 -16.72 -5.45 4.22
CA ALA A 104 -17.21 -6.60 3.46
C ALA A 104 -18.56 -6.33 2.76
N ASP A 105 -19.45 -5.55 3.38
CA ASP A 105 -20.79 -5.30 2.86
C ASP A 105 -20.77 -4.33 1.66
N ILE A 106 -19.74 -3.47 1.59
CA ILE A 106 -19.61 -2.45 0.53
C ILE A 106 -18.61 -2.86 -0.56
N GLY A 107 -17.91 -3.98 -0.39
CA GLY A 107 -16.81 -4.41 -1.29
C GLY A 107 -17.25 -4.63 -2.74
N LEU A 108 -18.53 -4.93 -2.97
CA LEU A 108 -19.10 -5.04 -4.32
C LEU A 108 -19.65 -3.77 -4.91
N ASP A 109 -19.78 -2.70 -4.12
CA ASP A 109 -20.37 -1.48 -4.62
C ASP A 109 -19.62 -1.07 -5.91
N PRO A 110 -20.34 -0.75 -7.00
CA PRO A 110 -19.73 -0.40 -8.27
C PRO A 110 -18.71 0.73 -8.14
N ARG A 111 -18.87 1.64 -7.18
CA ARG A 111 -17.90 2.72 -6.90
C ARG A 111 -16.56 2.15 -6.45
N ILE A 112 -16.55 1.11 -5.61
CA ILE A 112 -15.33 0.43 -5.17
C ILE A 112 -14.74 -0.38 -6.31
N ARG A 113 -15.55 -1.19 -7.01
CA ARG A 113 -15.08 -2.06 -8.11
C ARG A 113 -14.52 -1.30 -9.30
N ARG A 114 -15.01 -0.08 -9.55
CA ARG A 114 -14.55 0.80 -10.64
C ARG A 114 -13.45 1.78 -10.21
N SER A 115 -13.01 1.73 -8.95
CA SER A 115 -11.94 2.60 -8.46
C SER A 115 -10.63 2.36 -9.20
N LYS A 116 -9.77 3.38 -9.26
CA LYS A 116 -8.41 3.24 -9.82
C LYS A 116 -7.61 2.15 -9.12
N ALA A 117 -7.75 2.02 -7.80
CA ALA A 117 -7.03 0.98 -7.05
C ALA A 117 -7.35 -0.43 -7.56
N VAL A 118 -8.62 -0.73 -7.86
CA VAL A 118 -9.05 -2.05 -8.36
C VAL A 118 -8.70 -2.22 -9.84
N THR A 119 -9.01 -1.22 -10.65
CA THR A 119 -8.82 -1.29 -12.11
C THR A 119 -7.33 -1.31 -12.50
N SER A 120 -6.47 -0.54 -11.83
CA SER A 120 -5.03 -0.50 -12.10
C SER A 120 -4.32 -1.81 -11.81
N VAL A 121 -4.84 -2.67 -10.92
CA VAL A 121 -4.28 -4.01 -10.69
C VAL A 121 -4.32 -4.85 -11.96
N GLY A 122 -5.38 -4.75 -12.77
CA GLY A 122 -5.51 -5.52 -14.00
C GLY A 122 -4.89 -4.85 -15.23
N THR A 123 -4.75 -3.52 -15.21
CA THR A 123 -4.52 -2.73 -16.43
C THR A 123 -3.22 -1.93 -16.45
N ASP A 124 -2.58 -1.69 -15.31
CA ASP A 124 -1.42 -0.81 -15.20
C ASP A 124 -0.15 -1.58 -14.77
N SER A 125 0.82 -1.69 -15.69
CA SER A 125 2.08 -2.41 -15.44
C SER A 125 2.95 -1.76 -14.37
N ASP A 126 3.00 -0.43 -14.31
CA ASP A 126 3.80 0.29 -13.30
C ASP A 126 3.20 0.10 -11.91
N TYR A 127 1.87 0.21 -11.82
CA TYR A 127 1.14 -0.04 -10.57
C TYR A 127 1.42 -1.46 -10.06
N ARG A 128 1.34 -2.46 -10.94
CA ARG A 128 1.70 -3.85 -10.59
C ARG A 128 3.16 -4.01 -10.19
N ALA A 129 4.09 -3.35 -10.87
CA ALA A 129 5.51 -3.37 -10.50
C ALA A 129 5.73 -2.85 -9.07
N PHE A 130 5.05 -1.77 -8.68
CA PHE A 130 5.10 -1.25 -7.32
C PHE A 130 4.43 -2.17 -6.29
N LEU A 131 3.31 -2.81 -6.64
CA LEU A 131 2.68 -3.80 -5.76
C LEU A 131 3.59 -5.01 -5.52
N ALA A 132 4.25 -5.52 -6.57
CA ALA A 132 5.21 -6.62 -6.47
C ALA A 132 6.41 -6.23 -5.61
N TRP A 133 6.95 -5.02 -5.80
CA TRP A 133 8.01 -4.47 -4.96
C TRP A 133 7.59 -4.36 -3.49
N THR A 134 6.38 -3.88 -3.22
CA THR A 134 5.82 -3.78 -1.85
C THR A 134 5.75 -5.16 -1.19
N ILE A 135 5.29 -6.18 -1.92
CA ILE A 135 5.21 -7.56 -1.43
C ILE A 135 6.60 -8.09 -1.07
N GLN A 136 7.57 -7.92 -1.96
CA GLN A 136 8.94 -8.39 -1.75
C GLN A 136 9.61 -7.70 -0.55
N ARG A 137 9.34 -6.41 -0.33
CA ARG A 137 9.99 -5.61 0.72
C ARG A 137 9.33 -5.72 2.08
N CYS A 138 8.01 -5.84 2.12
CA CYS A 138 7.25 -5.89 3.36
C CYS A 138 6.97 -7.32 3.84
N GLY A 139 7.43 -8.35 3.11
CA GLY A 139 7.21 -9.75 3.51
C GLY A 139 5.73 -10.13 3.57
N LEU A 140 4.88 -9.44 2.79
CA LEU A 140 3.46 -9.77 2.71
C LEU A 140 3.33 -11.11 2.01
N SER A 141 3.20 -12.19 2.78
CA SER A 141 3.00 -13.54 2.30
C SER A 141 1.87 -13.57 1.26
N ASN A 142 2.24 -13.92 0.03
CA ASN A 142 1.38 -14.21 -1.12
C ASN A 142 0.53 -13.06 -1.73
N PRO A 143 0.89 -12.56 -2.95
CA PRO A 143 -0.04 -11.82 -3.79
C PRO A 143 -1.30 -12.63 -4.06
N THR A 144 -1.20 -13.96 -4.12
CA THR A 144 -2.35 -14.86 -4.27
C THR A 144 -3.27 -14.81 -3.06
N GLU A 145 -2.80 -14.50 -1.86
CA GLU A 145 -3.61 -14.44 -0.64
C GLU A 145 -4.13 -13.03 -0.37
N ARG A 146 -3.46 -11.99 -0.89
CA ARG A 146 -3.97 -10.61 -0.87
C ARG A 146 -4.92 -10.34 -2.03
N VAL A 147 -4.62 -10.89 -3.21
CA VAL A 147 -5.56 -11.03 -4.32
C VAL A 147 -6.60 -12.07 -3.98
N HIS A 148 -6.38 -13.17 -3.26
CA HIS A 148 -7.50 -13.97 -2.73
C HIS A 148 -8.17 -13.27 -1.56
N SER A 149 -7.57 -12.38 -0.77
CA SER A 149 -8.30 -11.70 0.30
C SER A 149 -9.20 -10.63 -0.31
N TRP A 150 -8.71 -9.88 -1.30
CA TRP A 150 -9.50 -8.90 -2.06
C TRP A 150 -10.39 -9.54 -3.13
N THR A 151 -9.94 -10.55 -3.85
CA THR A 151 -10.73 -11.34 -4.82
C THR A 151 -11.64 -12.31 -4.10
N THR A 152 -11.36 -12.87 -2.92
CA THR A 152 -12.39 -13.54 -2.10
C THR A 152 -13.34 -12.52 -1.48
N LEU A 153 -12.92 -11.29 -1.13
CA LEU A 153 -13.86 -10.21 -0.81
C LEU A 153 -14.68 -9.75 -2.03
N VAL A 154 -14.18 -9.87 -3.26
CA VAL A 154 -14.89 -9.50 -4.49
C VAL A 154 -15.64 -10.70 -5.12
N THR A 155 -15.26 -11.94 -4.83
CA THR A 155 -15.82 -13.19 -5.35
C THR A 155 -16.78 -13.84 -4.34
N ALA A 156 -16.55 -13.75 -3.03
CA ALA A 156 -17.54 -14.17 -2.02
C ALA A 156 -18.77 -13.25 -2.03
N VAL A 157 -18.59 -12.02 -2.48
CA VAL A 157 -19.69 -11.07 -2.61
C VAL A 157 -20.25 -11.11 -4.05
N GLY A 158 -19.47 -11.56 -5.04
CA GLY A 158 -19.86 -11.74 -6.45
C GLY A 158 -20.27 -13.16 -6.89
N GLY A 159 -20.52 -14.09 -5.96
CA GLY A 159 -21.12 -15.39 -6.29
C GLY A 159 -22.60 -15.21 -6.67
N PRO A 160 -23.13 -15.92 -7.69
CA PRO A 160 -24.49 -15.72 -8.15
C PRO A 160 -25.49 -15.94 -7.02
N ALA A 161 -26.40 -14.97 -6.84
CA ALA A 161 -27.51 -15.01 -5.90
C ALA A 161 -28.60 -16.04 -6.28
N ASP A 162 -28.29 -17.09 -7.04
CA ASP A 162 -29.28 -17.96 -7.69
C ASP A 162 -29.20 -19.45 -7.34
N GLU A 163 -28.47 -19.83 -6.29
CA GLU A 163 -28.41 -21.25 -5.89
C GLU A 163 -28.75 -21.52 -4.41
N ARG A 164 -29.53 -20.64 -3.79
CA ARG A 164 -30.28 -20.98 -2.57
C ARG A 164 -31.77 -21.11 -2.86
N ARG A 165 -32.12 -21.99 -3.80
CA ARG A 165 -33.43 -22.62 -3.77
C ARG A 165 -33.34 -23.78 -2.79
N PRO A 166 -33.99 -23.73 -1.61
CA PRO A 166 -34.14 -24.93 -0.82
C PRO A 166 -34.94 -25.92 -1.66
N THR A 167 -34.31 -27.05 -2.00
CA THR A 167 -34.99 -28.21 -2.55
C THR A 167 -36.04 -28.64 -1.54
N ALA A 168 -37.26 -28.13 -1.73
CA ALA A 168 -38.44 -28.64 -1.07
C ALA A 168 -38.55 -30.11 -1.45
N ARG A 169 -38.25 -30.95 -0.47
CA ARG A 169 -38.43 -32.39 -0.44
C ARG A 169 -39.93 -32.66 -0.68
N ARG A 170 -40.32 -32.88 -1.93
CA ARG A 170 -41.67 -33.31 -2.27
C ARG A 170 -41.73 -34.83 -2.16
N SER A 171 -41.98 -35.29 -0.94
CA SER A 171 -42.54 -36.62 -0.71
C SER A 171 -43.99 -36.63 -1.16
N ALA A 172 -44.30 -37.40 -2.20
CA ALA A 172 -45.62 -37.97 -2.51
C ALA A 172 -45.33 -39.06 -3.57
N GLY A 173 -45.56 -40.36 -3.36
CA GLY A 173 -46.57 -40.97 -2.51
C GLY A 173 -47.88 -41.05 -3.28
N SER A 174 -47.95 -41.96 -4.27
CA SER A 174 -49.07 -42.82 -4.67
C SER A 174 -48.60 -43.72 -5.80
#